data_AF-A0A7X1ZA33-F1
#
_entry.id   AF-A0A7X1ZA33-F1
#
_cell.length_a   1.000
_cell.length_b   1.000
_cell.length_c   1.000
_cell.angle_alpha   90.00
_cell.angle_beta   90.00
_cell.angle_gamma   90.00
#
_symmetry.space_group_name_H-M   'P 1'
#
loop_
_entity.id
_entity.type
_entity.pdbx_description
1 polymer ?
#
loop_
_entity_poly.entity_id
_entity_poly.type
_entity_poly.pdbx_seq_one_letter_code
_entity_poly.pdbx_strand_id
1 'polypeptide(L)' 'MTNTVNHPKHYAFGGIETIDYLKAKMTSDEFKGFLKGNVMKYMSRESEKNGVEYLKKALWYLNYLVEVEE' A
#
# COMPACT_ATOMS: atom_id res chain seq x y z
N MET A 1 -19.56 -4.60 6.66
CA MET A 1 -18.49 -5.33 5.94
C MET A 1 -17.16 -4.67 6.31
N THR A 2 -16.36 -5.32 7.14
CA THR A 2 -15.10 -4.76 7.66
C THR A 2 -14.06 -4.70 6.54
N ASN A 3 -13.71 -3.49 6.11
CA ASN A 3 -12.70 -3.26 5.10
C ASN A 3 -11.30 -3.48 5.68
N THR A 4 -10.92 -4.76 5.82
CA THR A 4 -9.62 -5.22 6.34
C THR A 4 -8.45 -4.88 5.42
N VAL A 5 -8.74 -4.48 4.18
CA VAL A 5 -7.72 -4.10 3.18
C VAL A 5 -7.27 -2.66 3.40
N ASN A 6 -8.20 -1.75 3.69
CA ASN A 6 -7.87 -0.33 3.88
C ASN A 6 -7.57 0.04 5.33
N HIS A 7 -8.04 -0.73 6.32
CA HIS A 7 -7.81 -0.46 7.75
C HIS A 7 -7.55 -1.74 8.56
N PRO A 8 -6.34 -2.32 8.49
CA PRO A 8 -5.98 -3.40 9.39
C PRO A 8 -5.88 -2.86 10.83
N LYS A 9 -6.69 -3.42 11.76
CA LYS A 9 -6.79 -2.99 13.18
C LYS A 9 -5.45 -2.87 13.93
N HIS A 10 -4.40 -3.48 13.42
CA HIS A 10 -3.06 -3.55 14.04
C HIS A 10 -2.14 -2.37 13.69
N TYR A 11 -2.59 -1.41 12.86
CA TYR A 11 -1.81 -0.21 12.50
C TYR A 11 -2.39 1.11 13.02
N ALA A 12 -3.59 1.10 13.61
CA ALA A 12 -4.30 2.31 14.05
C ALA A 12 -4.08 2.64 15.55
N PHE A 13 -2.90 2.39 16.10
CA PHE A 13 -2.57 2.80 17.47
C PHE A 13 -2.12 4.27 17.45
N GLY A 14 -3.07 5.21 17.57
CA GLY A 14 -2.78 6.65 17.70
C GLY A 14 -3.37 7.58 16.62
N GLY A 15 -4.21 7.07 15.71
CA GLY A 15 -4.98 7.91 14.77
C GLY A 15 -4.26 8.34 13.50
N ILE A 16 -3.02 7.88 13.26
CA ILE A 16 -2.26 8.12 12.02
C ILE A 16 -2.15 6.79 11.27
N GLU A 17 -2.54 6.77 9.99
CA GLU A 17 -2.34 5.60 9.14
C GLU A 17 -0.85 5.42 8.82
N THR A 18 -0.38 4.17 8.74
CA THR A 18 1.06 3.89 8.55
C THR A 18 1.61 4.51 7.26
N ILE A 19 0.81 4.56 6.19
CA ILE A 19 1.25 5.16 4.93
C ILE A 19 1.49 6.67 5.05
N ASP A 20 0.69 7.37 5.86
CA ASP A 20 0.85 8.82 6.08
C ASP A 20 2.11 9.11 6.90
N TYR A 21 2.39 8.27 7.90
CA TYR A 21 3.65 8.34 8.64
C TYR A 21 4.87 8.12 7.73
N LEU A 22 4.82 7.11 6.85
CA LEU A 22 5.90 6.83 5.91
C LEU A 22 6.09 7.98 4.92
N LYS A 23 5.00 8.52 4.36
CA LYS A 23 5.02 9.69 3.47
C LYS A 23 5.66 10.91 4.13
N ALA A 24 5.40 11.13 5.42
CA ALA A 24 5.96 12.24 6.18
C ALA A 24 7.45 12.06 6.56
N LYS A 25 7.97 10.82 6.53
CA LYS A 25 9.35 10.50 6.96
C LYS A 25 10.31 10.18 5.82
N MET A 26 9.78 9.88 4.65
CA MET A 26 10.58 9.57 3.46
C MET A 26 10.71 10.80 2.57
N THR A 27 11.81 10.86 1.82
CA THR A 27 11.88 11.72 0.64
C THR A 27 10.83 11.28 -0.40
N SER A 28 10.50 12.18 -1.33
CA SER A 28 9.58 11.87 -2.43
C SER A 28 10.01 10.61 -3.20
N ASP A 29 11.30 10.49 -3.51
CA ASP A 29 11.82 9.37 -4.29
C ASP A 29 11.79 8.05 -3.50
N GLU A 30 12.12 8.08 -2.21
CA GLU A 30 12.02 6.91 -1.33
C GLU A 30 10.56 6.44 -1.20
N PHE A 31 9.63 7.37 -1.04
CA PHE A 31 8.22 7.04 -0.93
C PHE A 31 7.66 6.47 -2.24
N LYS A 32 7.98 7.09 -3.39
CA LYS A 32 7.65 6.54 -4.72
C LYS A 32 8.26 5.15 -4.92
N GLY A 33 9.52 4.96 -4.51
CA GLY A 33 10.20 3.66 -4.54
C GLY A 33 9.49 2.60 -3.68
N PHE A 34 9.04 2.97 -2.48
CA PHE A 34 8.25 2.12 -1.60
C PHE A 34 6.93 1.68 -2.25
N LEU A 35 6.19 2.62 -2.87
CA LEU A 35 4.94 2.30 -3.57
C LEU A 35 5.19 1.33 -4.72
N LYS A 36 6.17 1.63 -5.60
CA LYS A 36 6.56 0.77 -6.74
C LYS A 36 6.98 -0.64 -6.28
N GLY A 37 7.78 -0.72 -5.22
CA GLY A 37 8.20 -1.99 -4.63
C GLY A 37 7.03 -2.83 -4.13
N ASN A 38 6.04 -2.20 -3.49
CA ASN A 38 4.83 -2.90 -3.06
C ASN A 38 3.98 -3.39 -4.22
N VAL A 39 3.81 -2.59 -5.28
CA VAL A 39 3.12 -3.03 -6.51
C VAL A 39 3.81 -4.30 -7.05
N MET A 40 5.13 -4.27 -7.25
CA MET A 40 5.89 -5.43 -7.74
C MET A 40 5.76 -6.65 -6.81
N LYS A 41 5.88 -6.45 -5.50
CA LYS A 41 5.73 -7.50 -4.48
C LYS A 41 4.38 -8.18 -4.53
N TYR A 42 3.31 -7.43 -4.74
CA TYR A 42 1.96 -7.99 -4.75
C TYR A 42 1.59 -8.60 -6.09
N MET A 43 2.06 -8.03 -7.20
CA MET A 43 1.95 -8.67 -8.52
C MET A 43 2.68 -10.02 -8.55
N SER A 44 3.87 -10.14 -7.95
CA SER A 44 4.62 -11.41 -7.95
C SER A 44 4.00 -12.50 -7.07
N ARG A 45 3.15 -12.14 -6.11
CA ARG A 45 2.46 -13.08 -5.21
C ARG A 45 1.08 -13.47 -5.69
N GLU A 46 0.61 -12.98 -6.84
CA GLU A 46 -0.75 -13.24 -7.31
C GLU A 46 -1.04 -14.74 -7.52
N SER A 47 -0.02 -15.55 -7.78
CA SER A 47 -0.16 -17.00 -8.02
C SER A 47 -0.32 -17.81 -6.73
N GLU A 48 -0.21 -17.20 -5.55
CA GLU A 48 -0.43 -17.83 -4.26
C GLU A 48 -1.94 -17.97 -3.94
N LYS A 49 -2.28 -18.71 -2.88
CA LYS A 49 -3.67 -19.03 -2.46
C LYS A 49 -4.61 -17.82 -2.30
N ASN A 50 -4.06 -16.61 -2.15
CA ASN A 50 -4.81 -15.35 -1.97
C ASN A 50 -4.64 -14.36 -3.14
N GLY A 51 -4.46 -14.86 -4.36
CA GLY A 51 -4.09 -14.08 -5.54
C GLY A 51 -4.87 -12.78 -5.76
N VAL A 52 -6.21 -12.85 -5.74
CA VAL A 52 -7.08 -11.67 -5.95
C VAL A 52 -6.88 -10.60 -4.86
N GLU A 53 -6.60 -11.00 -3.61
CA GLU A 53 -6.31 -10.04 -2.53
C GLU A 53 -4.99 -9.31 -2.80
N TYR A 54 -3.98 -10.01 -3.32
CA TYR A 54 -2.73 -9.38 -3.70
C TYR A 54 -2.90 -8.43 -4.89
N LEU A 55 -3.69 -8.79 -5.90
CA LEU A 55 -4.03 -7.86 -6.99
C LEU A 55 -4.72 -6.59 -6.48
N LYS A 56 -5.64 -6.71 -5.52
CA LYS A 56 -6.28 -5.54 -4.89
C LYS A 56 -5.28 -4.67 -4.12
N LYS A 57 -4.31 -5.28 -3.44
CA LYS A 57 -3.23 -4.54 -2.78
C LYS A 57 -2.32 -3.85 -3.79
N ALA A 58 -1.93 -4.52 -4.88
CA ALA A 58 -1.17 -3.92 -5.96
C ALA A 58 -1.89 -2.70 -6.54
N LEU A 59 -3.19 -2.83 -6.82
CA LEU A 59 -4.03 -1.72 -7.30
C LEU A 59 -4.06 -0.54 -6.31
N TRP A 60 -4.20 -0.82 -5.01
CA TRP A 60 -4.20 0.23 -3.98
C TRP A 60 -2.89 1.03 -3.98
N TYR A 61 -1.74 0.36 -4.02
CA TYR A 61 -0.43 1.03 -4.10
C TYR A 61 -0.21 1.77 -5.42
N LEU A 62 -0.74 1.23 -6.53
CA LEU A 62 -0.64 1.87 -7.84
C LEU A 62 -1.47 3.15 -7.90
N ASN A 63 -2.72 3.13 -7.42
CA ASN A 63 -3.57 4.32 -7.36
C ASN A 63 -2.93 5.42 -6.49
N TYR A 64 -2.39 5.05 -5.32
CA TYR A 64 -1.68 6.01 -4.46
C TYR A 64 -0.46 6.61 -5.18
N LEU A 65 0.26 5.80 -5.97
CA LEU A 65 1.40 6.32 -6.75
C LEU A 65 0.94 7.31 -7.83
N VAL A 66 -0.17 7.07 -8.51
CA VAL A 66 -0.76 8.03 -9.46
C VAL A 66 -1.11 9.34 -8.75
N GLU A 67 -1.77 9.28 -7.60
CA GLU A 67 -2.13 10.46 -6.79
C GLU A 67 -0.91 11.27 -6.32
N VAL A 68 0.27 10.66 -6.23
CA VAL A 68 1.53 11.34 -5.84
C VAL A 68 2.23 12.00 -7.05
N GLU A 69 1.93 11.55 -8.27
CA GLU A 69 2.51 12.10 -9.51
C GLU A 69 1.65 13.20 -10.15
N GLU A 70 0.35 13.26 -9.82
CA GLU A 70 -0.59 14.34 -10.19
C GLU A 70 -0.48 15.57 -9.28
#